data_AF-A0A7C3Z6N6-F1
#
_entry.id   AF-A0A7C3Z6N6-F1
#
_cell.length_a   1.000
_cell.length_b   1.000
_cell.length_c   1.000
_cell.angle_alpha   90.00
_cell.angle_beta   90.00
_cell.angle_gamma   90.00
#
_symmetry.space_group_name_H-M   'P 1'
#
loop_
_entity.id
_entity.type
_entity.pdbx_description
1 polymer ?
#
loop_
_entity_poly.entity_id
_entity_poly.type
_entity_poly.pdbx_seq_one_letter_code
_entity_poly.pdbx_strand_id
1 'polypeptide(L)'
;MIFTFSKHVRFRNERNFILVCDCKRLMDFKIGLKYKNFIGEVNKGVDGKSIKSEENMLLFKDLKKVKFLSPLTIRRVKKKEFKSAELLLQKDLFKKKRPSVLSSRRLYNSFKKYPYFFIGVFLGGEIVGVVGGGGRKNTREAVISVLCVNSKFRGRGLGKRLVEEFEKQAMKRGYNAVKLGSNDESIGFYKSLGYKPSILIQIKKSKFNQKIRNKIKRFKVILVNQVNNYKGVEIKCGKLDLNFLKKLKHDLKADAVQYLFTKEI
;
A
#
# COMPACT_ATOMS: atom_id res chain seq x y z
N MET A 1 -6.52 -16.88 -15.31
CA MET A 1 -7.35 -15.97 -14.48
C MET A 1 -7.05 -16.29 -13.03
N ILE A 2 -6.72 -15.28 -12.23
CA ILE A 2 -6.32 -15.47 -10.83
C ILE A 2 -7.55 -15.59 -9.94
N PHE A 3 -7.54 -16.55 -9.02
CA PHE A 3 -8.58 -16.77 -8.01
C PHE A 3 -7.98 -16.77 -6.61
N THR A 4 -8.75 -16.28 -5.63
CA THR A 4 -8.41 -16.37 -4.21
C THR A 4 -9.66 -16.62 -3.39
N PHE A 5 -9.51 -16.91 -2.09
CA PHE A 5 -10.63 -17.09 -1.18
C PHE A 5 -11.53 -15.86 -1.15
N SER A 6 -12.83 -16.12 -1.30
CA SER A 6 -13.93 -15.17 -1.22
C SER A 6 -13.92 -14.42 0.13
N LYS A 7 -14.61 -13.28 0.18
CA LYS A 7 -14.61 -12.34 1.32
C LYS A 7 -14.94 -12.95 2.68
N HIS A 8 -15.84 -13.94 2.70
CA HIS A 8 -16.31 -14.60 3.92
C HIS A 8 -15.57 -15.90 4.21
N VAL A 9 -14.65 -16.29 3.32
CA VAL A 9 -13.93 -17.55 3.44
C VAL A 9 -12.62 -17.33 4.19
N ARG A 10 -12.41 -18.17 5.20
CA ARG A 10 -11.21 -18.22 6.03
C ARG A 10 -10.68 -19.64 6.03
N PHE A 11 -9.42 -19.80 6.38
CA PHE A 11 -8.87 -21.12 6.68
C PHE A 11 -7.99 -21.07 7.93
N ARG A 12 -7.88 -22.21 8.62
CA ARG A 12 -6.99 -22.41 9.76
C ARG A 12 -6.45 -23.83 9.76
N ASN A 13 -5.26 -23.99 10.33
CA ASN A 13 -4.66 -25.32 10.51
C ASN A 13 -5.20 -25.91 11.81
N GLU A 14 -5.70 -27.14 11.72
CA GLU A 14 -6.07 -27.99 12.84
C GLU A 14 -5.04 -29.11 12.98
N ARG A 15 -5.12 -29.90 14.06
CA ARG A 15 -4.13 -30.95 14.36
C ARG A 15 -3.90 -31.92 13.17
N ASN A 16 -4.98 -32.33 12.50
CA ASN A 16 -4.93 -33.37 11.46
C ASN A 16 -5.42 -32.91 10.07
N PHE A 17 -5.89 -31.66 9.95
CA PHE A 17 -6.46 -31.14 8.71
C PHE A 17 -6.39 -29.61 8.65
N ILE A 18 -6.75 -29.05 7.51
CA ILE A 18 -6.96 -27.62 7.31
C ILE A 18 -8.46 -27.42 7.23
N LEU A 19 -9.02 -26.58 8.10
CA LEU A 19 -10.41 -26.19 8.00
C LEU A 19 -10.51 -24.96 7.11
N VAL A 20 -11.30 -25.04 6.04
CA VAL A 20 -11.72 -23.88 5.25
C VAL A 20 -13.20 -23.64 5.51
N CYS A 21 -13.56 -22.46 5.99
CA CYS A 21 -14.93 -22.15 6.39
C CYS A 21 -15.46 -20.89 5.70
N ASP A 22 -16.76 -20.88 5.43
CA ASP A 22 -17.52 -19.70 5.02
C ASP A 22 -18.53 -19.35 6.11
N CYS A 23 -18.18 -18.40 6.98
CA CYS A 23 -19.01 -18.01 8.11
C CYS A 23 -20.37 -17.42 7.70
N LYS A 24 -20.51 -16.91 6.47
CA LYS A 24 -21.79 -16.35 6.01
C LYS A 24 -22.77 -17.47 5.62
N ARG A 25 -22.26 -18.60 5.14
CA ARG A 25 -23.07 -19.74 4.70
C ARG A 25 -23.07 -20.90 5.67
N LEU A 26 -22.39 -20.77 6.81
CA LEU A 26 -22.22 -21.82 7.82
C LEU A 26 -21.70 -23.13 7.19
N MET A 27 -20.75 -23.00 6.26
CA MET A 27 -20.15 -24.13 5.55
C MET A 27 -18.72 -24.34 5.99
N ASP A 28 -18.41 -25.60 6.32
CA ASP A 28 -17.07 -26.05 6.70
C ASP A 28 -16.58 -27.10 5.71
N PHE A 29 -15.31 -27.00 5.33
CA PHE A 29 -14.67 -27.89 4.38
C PHE A 29 -13.32 -28.34 4.96
N LYS A 30 -13.22 -29.63 5.30
CA LYS A 30 -12.00 -30.23 5.87
C LYS A 30 -11.09 -30.70 4.74
N ILE A 31 -9.84 -30.26 4.75
CA ILE A 31 -8.85 -30.56 3.72
C ILE A 31 -7.64 -31.22 4.38
N GLY A 32 -7.09 -32.27 3.78
CA GLY A 32 -5.88 -32.94 4.31
C GLY A 32 -4.67 -32.00 4.39
N LEU A 33 -3.81 -32.18 5.39
CA LEU A 33 -2.62 -31.34 5.62
C LEU A 33 -1.64 -31.31 4.43
N LYS A 34 -1.66 -32.33 3.56
CA LYS A 34 -0.86 -32.37 2.33
C LYS A 34 -1.09 -31.15 1.42
N TYR A 35 -2.27 -30.53 1.48
CA TYR A 35 -2.62 -29.36 0.68
C TYR A 35 -2.22 -28.01 1.31
N LYS A 36 -1.51 -28.00 2.45
CA LYS A 36 -1.21 -26.77 3.21
C LYS A 36 -0.54 -25.69 2.36
N ASN A 37 0.47 -26.08 1.58
CA ASN A 37 1.17 -25.15 0.71
C ASN A 37 0.23 -24.59 -0.37
N PHE A 38 -0.54 -25.46 -1.00
CA PHE A 38 -1.50 -25.06 -2.04
C PHE A 38 -2.61 -24.14 -1.51
N ILE A 39 -3.16 -24.40 -0.33
CA ILE A 39 -4.12 -23.50 0.33
C ILE A 39 -3.49 -22.13 0.62
N GLY A 40 -2.22 -22.11 1.01
CA GLY A 40 -1.44 -20.88 1.14
C GLY A 40 -1.31 -20.11 -0.19
N GLU A 41 -1.10 -20.80 -1.30
CA GLU A 41 -1.06 -20.21 -2.65
C GLU A 41 -2.42 -19.67 -3.09
N VAL A 42 -3.49 -20.44 -2.91
CA VAL A 42 -4.87 -20.00 -3.16
C VAL A 42 -5.18 -18.73 -2.36
N ASN A 43 -4.75 -18.65 -1.11
CA ASN A 43 -4.95 -17.45 -0.29
C ASN A 43 -4.20 -16.21 -0.80
N LYS A 44 -3.04 -16.38 -1.45
CA LYS A 44 -2.28 -15.29 -2.11
C LYS A 44 -2.85 -14.94 -3.50
N GLY A 45 -3.53 -15.91 -4.11
CA GLY A 45 -4.13 -15.83 -5.44
C GLY A 45 -3.38 -16.72 -6.43
N VAL A 46 -4.07 -17.69 -7.00
CA VAL A 46 -3.51 -18.68 -7.95
C VAL A 46 -4.17 -18.53 -9.33
N ASP A 47 -3.38 -18.65 -10.41
CA ASP A 47 -3.98 -18.80 -11.75
C ASP A 47 -4.36 -20.27 -11.95
N GLY A 48 -5.64 -20.54 -12.23
CA GLY A 48 -6.11 -21.90 -12.48
C GLY A 48 -5.34 -22.61 -13.60
N LYS A 49 -4.79 -21.85 -14.57
CA LYS A 49 -3.97 -22.41 -15.66
C LYS A 49 -2.55 -22.77 -15.25
N SER A 50 -2.05 -22.27 -14.11
CA SER A 50 -0.68 -22.55 -13.63
C SER A 50 -0.62 -23.73 -12.66
N ILE A 51 -1.77 -24.35 -12.32
CA ILE A 51 -1.83 -25.48 -11.40
C ILE A 51 -1.41 -26.75 -12.16
N LYS A 52 -0.23 -27.29 -11.81
CA LYS A 52 0.34 -28.47 -12.49
C LYS A 52 -0.10 -29.81 -11.87
N SER A 53 -0.29 -29.85 -10.55
CA SER A 53 -0.70 -31.07 -9.85
C SER A 53 -2.17 -31.36 -10.10
N GLU A 54 -2.48 -32.57 -10.55
CA GLU A 54 -3.86 -33.04 -10.76
C GLU A 54 -4.67 -33.00 -9.47
N GLU A 55 -4.09 -33.45 -8.35
CA GLU A 55 -4.74 -33.38 -7.03
C GLU A 55 -5.09 -31.95 -6.62
N ASN A 56 -4.16 -31.00 -6.79
CA ASN A 56 -4.40 -29.59 -6.49
C ASN A 56 -5.46 -29.00 -7.44
N MET A 57 -5.47 -29.42 -8.70
CA MET A 57 -6.46 -28.96 -9.67
C MET A 57 -7.86 -29.48 -9.35
N LEU A 58 -7.98 -30.73 -8.86
CA LEU A 58 -9.24 -31.28 -8.38
C LEU A 58 -9.76 -30.48 -7.19
N LEU A 59 -8.92 -30.27 -6.17
CA LEU A 59 -9.28 -29.46 -5.00
C LEU A 59 -9.67 -28.03 -5.40
N PHE A 60 -8.96 -27.42 -6.35
CA PHE A 60 -9.28 -26.10 -6.87
C PHE A 60 -10.68 -26.05 -7.52
N LYS A 61 -11.02 -27.06 -8.33
CA LYS A 61 -12.35 -27.21 -8.94
C LYS A 61 -13.43 -27.35 -7.87
N ASP A 62 -13.18 -28.14 -6.82
CA ASP A 62 -14.13 -28.32 -5.71
C ASP A 62 -14.37 -27.02 -4.96
N LEU A 63 -13.31 -26.32 -4.56
CA LEU A 63 -13.39 -25.01 -3.91
C LEU A 63 -14.13 -23.99 -4.78
N LYS A 64 -13.96 -24.05 -6.10
CA LYS A 64 -14.71 -23.20 -7.04
C LYS A 64 -16.20 -23.59 -7.10
N LYS A 65 -16.51 -24.90 -7.17
CA LYS A 65 -17.89 -25.43 -7.21
C LYS A 65 -18.68 -25.04 -5.97
N VAL A 66 -18.06 -25.11 -4.78
CA VAL A 66 -18.68 -24.65 -3.52
C VAL A 66 -18.61 -23.14 -3.31
N LYS A 67 -18.20 -22.36 -4.33
CA LYS A 67 -18.12 -20.88 -4.33
C LYS A 67 -17.18 -20.31 -3.26
N PHE A 68 -16.16 -21.06 -2.85
CA PHE A 68 -15.16 -20.58 -1.88
C PHE A 68 -14.15 -19.62 -2.53
N LEU A 69 -14.05 -19.63 -3.86
CA LEU A 69 -13.13 -18.81 -4.62
C LEU A 69 -13.85 -17.69 -5.35
N SER A 70 -13.19 -16.53 -5.41
CA SER A 70 -13.62 -15.38 -6.19
C SER A 70 -12.50 -14.95 -7.15
N PRO A 71 -12.83 -14.49 -8.36
CA PRO A 71 -11.85 -13.93 -9.28
C PRO A 71 -11.15 -12.71 -8.65
N LEU A 72 -9.83 -12.67 -8.76
CA LEU A 72 -8.98 -11.59 -8.26
C LEU A 72 -8.37 -10.84 -9.45
N THR A 73 -8.61 -9.55 -9.55
CA THR A 73 -8.04 -8.71 -10.60
C THR A 73 -7.36 -7.49 -10.02
N ILE A 74 -6.25 -7.07 -10.62
CA ILE A 74 -5.53 -5.84 -10.28
C ILE A 74 -5.50 -4.99 -11.53
N ARG A 75 -6.08 -3.80 -11.47
CA ARG A 75 -6.23 -2.92 -12.62
C ARG A 75 -6.50 -1.49 -12.20
N ARG A 76 -6.43 -0.57 -13.16
CA ARG A 76 -6.84 0.82 -12.97
C ARG A 76 -8.28 0.92 -12.44
N VAL A 77 -8.49 1.83 -11.50
CA VAL A 77 -9.80 2.22 -10.98
C VAL A 77 -10.54 3.06 -12.02
N LYS A 78 -11.76 2.67 -12.37
CA LYS A 78 -12.62 3.43 -13.29
C LYS A 78 -13.25 4.62 -12.56
N LYS A 79 -13.67 5.65 -13.31
CA LYS A 79 -14.32 6.84 -12.73
C LYS A 79 -15.51 6.49 -11.83
N LYS A 80 -16.38 5.57 -12.28
CA LYS A 80 -17.53 5.08 -11.50
C LYS A 80 -17.15 4.29 -10.23
N GLU A 81 -15.94 3.75 -10.16
CA GLU A 81 -15.43 2.95 -9.03
C GLU A 81 -14.65 3.79 -8.02
N PHE A 82 -14.34 5.06 -8.36
CA PHE A 82 -13.56 5.95 -7.49
C PHE A 82 -14.23 6.16 -6.13
N LYS A 83 -15.57 6.25 -6.09
CA LYS A 83 -16.28 6.43 -4.83
C LYS A 83 -16.12 5.22 -3.91
N SER A 84 -16.16 4.02 -4.46
CA SER A 84 -15.91 2.78 -3.70
C SER A 84 -14.47 2.72 -3.16
N ALA A 85 -13.50 3.15 -3.96
CA ALA A 85 -12.11 3.28 -3.52
C ALA A 85 -11.96 4.29 -2.37
N GLU A 86 -12.64 5.43 -2.45
CA GLU A 86 -12.65 6.44 -1.41
C GLU A 86 -13.28 5.93 -0.11
N LEU A 87 -14.41 5.22 -0.20
CA LEU A 87 -15.07 4.62 0.96
C LEU A 87 -14.17 3.59 1.65
N LEU A 88 -13.45 2.78 0.87
CA LEU A 88 -12.44 1.85 1.40
C LEU A 88 -11.36 2.58 2.18
N LEU A 89 -10.79 3.66 1.62
CA LEU A 89 -9.78 4.48 2.30
C LEU A 89 -10.32 5.09 3.59
N GLN A 90 -11.55 5.62 3.57
CA GLN A 90 -12.16 6.23 4.75
C GLN A 90 -12.37 5.24 5.89
N LYS A 91 -12.76 4.01 5.54
CA LYS A 91 -13.00 2.93 6.49
C LYS A 91 -11.71 2.35 7.06
N ASP A 92 -10.80 1.90 6.18
CA ASP A 92 -9.69 1.01 6.56
C ASP A 92 -8.34 1.71 6.69
N LEU A 93 -8.16 2.89 6.08
CA LEU A 93 -6.93 3.69 6.21
C LEU A 93 -7.13 4.84 7.21
N PHE A 94 -8.14 5.67 7.00
CA PHE A 94 -8.34 6.87 7.82
C PHE A 94 -9.05 6.59 9.16
N LYS A 95 -9.65 5.40 9.35
CA LYS A 95 -10.41 5.04 10.55
C LYS A 95 -11.38 6.16 10.98
N LYS A 96 -12.09 6.75 10.01
CA LYS A 96 -13.00 7.92 10.17
C LYS A 96 -12.35 9.28 10.49
N LYS A 97 -11.03 9.40 10.64
CA LYS A 97 -10.29 10.68 10.80
C LYS A 97 -9.38 10.95 9.60
N ARG A 98 -9.92 11.68 8.61
CA ARG A 98 -9.21 11.97 7.36
C ARG A 98 -8.24 13.16 7.53
N PRO A 99 -6.96 13.04 7.14
CA PRO A 99 -6.05 14.18 7.13
C PRO A 99 -6.54 15.26 6.15
N SER A 100 -6.54 16.53 6.57
CA SER A 100 -6.94 17.67 5.72
C SER A 100 -6.11 17.76 4.43
N VAL A 101 -4.85 17.36 4.50
CA VAL A 101 -3.92 17.31 3.35
C VAL A 101 -4.35 16.33 2.26
N LEU A 102 -5.16 15.32 2.59
CA LEU A 102 -5.67 14.29 1.70
C LEU A 102 -7.19 14.38 1.53
N SER A 103 -7.77 15.60 1.52
CA SER A 103 -9.22 15.78 1.34
C SER A 103 -9.79 15.07 0.11
N SER A 104 -11.09 14.75 0.13
CA SER A 104 -11.80 14.13 -1.00
C SER A 104 -11.56 14.85 -2.31
N ARG A 105 -11.65 16.19 -2.29
CA ARG A 105 -11.39 17.04 -3.45
C ARG A 105 -9.96 16.88 -3.98
N ARG A 106 -8.95 16.90 -3.11
CA ARG A 106 -7.54 16.73 -3.52
C ARG A 106 -7.28 15.36 -4.11
N LEU A 107 -7.80 14.31 -3.48
CA LEU A 107 -7.65 12.94 -3.98
C LEU A 107 -8.31 12.77 -5.34
N TYR A 108 -9.53 13.31 -5.52
CA TYR A 108 -10.24 13.27 -6.78
C TYR A 108 -9.55 14.09 -7.88
N ASN A 109 -9.00 15.25 -7.55
CA ASN A 109 -8.19 16.04 -8.49
C ASN A 109 -6.94 15.27 -8.93
N SER A 110 -6.26 14.60 -7.99
CA SER A 110 -5.14 13.71 -8.32
C SER A 110 -5.58 12.56 -9.22
N PHE A 111 -6.73 11.95 -8.95
CA PHE A 111 -7.31 10.91 -9.79
C PHE A 111 -7.62 11.40 -11.20
N LYS A 112 -8.22 12.59 -11.35
CA LYS A 112 -8.48 13.18 -12.68
C LYS A 112 -7.19 13.44 -13.45
N LYS A 113 -6.16 13.97 -12.78
CA LYS A 113 -4.88 14.35 -13.41
C LYS A 113 -3.98 13.15 -13.70
N TYR A 114 -3.99 12.14 -12.83
CA TYR A 114 -3.13 10.95 -12.89
C TYR A 114 -3.93 9.66 -12.74
N PRO A 115 -4.94 9.39 -13.59
CA PRO A 115 -5.86 8.28 -13.36
C PRO A 115 -5.19 6.90 -13.47
N TYR A 116 -4.03 6.83 -14.12
CA TYR A 116 -3.19 5.64 -14.22
C TYR A 116 -2.44 5.28 -12.94
N PHE A 117 -2.30 6.23 -12.01
CA PHE A 117 -1.72 5.98 -10.69
C PHE A 117 -2.75 5.54 -9.65
N PHE A 118 -3.99 5.31 -10.07
CA PHE A 118 -5.04 4.76 -9.22
C PHE A 118 -5.35 3.34 -9.65
N ILE A 119 -4.79 2.38 -8.90
CA ILE A 119 -4.89 0.96 -9.18
C ILE A 119 -5.63 0.31 -8.02
N GLY A 120 -6.62 -0.53 -8.34
CA GLY A 120 -7.43 -1.26 -7.40
C GLY A 120 -7.22 -2.77 -7.48
N VAL A 121 -7.36 -3.44 -6.35
CA VAL A 121 -7.57 -4.89 -6.27
C VAL A 121 -9.07 -5.14 -6.18
N PHE A 122 -9.59 -5.95 -7.09
CA PHE A 122 -11.00 -6.30 -7.15
C PHE A 122 -11.17 -7.81 -6.94
N LEU A 123 -12.07 -8.17 -6.02
CA LEU A 123 -12.46 -9.54 -5.73
C LEU A 123 -13.93 -9.73 -6.12
N GLY A 124 -14.20 -10.52 -7.15
CA GLY A 124 -15.58 -10.68 -7.66
C GLY A 124 -16.23 -9.36 -8.07
N GLY A 125 -15.44 -8.36 -8.48
CA GLY A 125 -15.90 -7.00 -8.82
C GLY A 125 -15.93 -6.01 -7.64
N GLU A 126 -15.84 -6.46 -6.39
CA GLU A 126 -15.74 -5.58 -5.22
C GLU A 126 -14.30 -5.09 -5.01
N ILE A 127 -14.09 -3.78 -4.81
CA ILE A 127 -12.77 -3.25 -4.49
C ILE A 127 -12.36 -3.59 -3.05
N VAL A 128 -11.22 -4.27 -2.90
CA VAL A 128 -10.68 -4.71 -1.60
C VAL A 128 -9.29 -4.13 -1.31
N GLY A 129 -8.70 -3.40 -2.25
CA GLY A 129 -7.46 -2.67 -2.08
C GLY A 129 -7.33 -1.56 -3.09
N VAL A 130 -6.61 -0.49 -2.75
CA VAL A 130 -6.32 0.62 -3.64
C VAL A 130 -4.97 1.26 -3.32
N VAL A 131 -4.23 1.63 -4.36
CA VAL A 131 -3.13 2.59 -4.31
C VAL A 131 -3.51 3.80 -5.15
N GLY A 132 -3.10 4.99 -4.73
CA GLY A 132 -3.42 6.26 -5.39
C GLY A 132 -2.29 7.26 -5.20
N GLY A 133 -2.04 8.06 -6.22
CA GLY A 133 -0.89 8.96 -6.24
C GLY A 133 -0.91 9.97 -7.37
N GLY A 134 0.24 10.57 -7.60
CA GLY A 134 0.48 11.57 -8.64
C GLY A 134 1.93 11.56 -9.10
N GLY A 135 2.27 12.43 -10.05
CA GLY A 135 3.63 12.55 -10.56
C GLY A 135 4.15 13.99 -10.54
N ARG A 136 5.45 14.15 -10.28
CA ARG A 136 6.20 15.40 -10.36
C ARG A 136 7.08 15.36 -11.59
N LYS A 137 6.64 16.01 -12.67
CA LYS A 137 7.35 15.95 -13.96
C LYS A 137 8.79 16.50 -13.87
N ASN A 138 8.97 17.63 -13.18
CA ASN A 138 10.26 18.31 -13.10
C ASN A 138 11.34 17.46 -12.41
N THR A 139 10.98 16.65 -11.43
CA THR A 139 11.90 15.75 -10.73
C THR A 139 11.84 14.32 -11.26
N ARG A 140 10.93 14.03 -12.19
CA ARG A 140 10.62 12.68 -12.70
C ARG A 140 10.27 11.67 -11.59
N GLU A 141 9.72 12.15 -10.48
CA GLU A 141 9.29 11.33 -9.35
C GLU A 141 7.78 11.04 -9.40
N ALA A 142 7.39 9.78 -9.24
CA ALA A 142 6.02 9.42 -8.90
C ALA A 142 5.84 9.38 -7.38
N VAL A 143 4.66 9.77 -6.88
CA VAL A 143 4.37 9.85 -5.45
C VAL A 143 3.16 9.02 -5.11
N ILE A 144 3.31 8.04 -4.22
CA ILE A 144 2.18 7.34 -3.61
C ILE A 144 1.64 8.20 -2.48
N SER A 145 0.37 8.59 -2.59
CA SER A 145 -0.33 9.42 -1.60
C SER A 145 -1.20 8.60 -0.66
N VAL A 146 -1.75 7.49 -1.16
CA VAL A 146 -2.59 6.57 -0.40
C VAL A 146 -2.32 5.13 -0.82
N LEU A 147 -2.27 4.23 0.14
CA LEU A 147 -2.23 2.79 -0.06
C LEU A 147 -3.07 2.13 1.02
N CYS A 148 -4.01 1.29 0.64
CA CYS A 148 -4.85 0.57 1.58
C CYS A 148 -5.26 -0.78 1.01
N VAL A 149 -5.19 -1.81 1.86
CA VAL A 149 -5.84 -3.10 1.63
C VAL A 149 -6.81 -3.32 2.78
N ASN A 150 -8.02 -3.74 2.45
CA ASN A 150 -9.04 -4.09 3.41
C ASN A 150 -8.47 -5.08 4.43
N SER A 151 -8.73 -4.84 5.72
CA SER A 151 -8.11 -5.60 6.81
C SER A 151 -8.28 -7.11 6.71
N LYS A 152 -9.40 -7.59 6.14
CA LYS A 152 -9.69 -9.02 5.95
C LYS A 152 -8.82 -9.70 4.89
N PHE A 153 -8.15 -8.92 4.05
CA PHE A 153 -7.33 -9.37 2.92
C PHE A 153 -5.85 -9.00 3.04
N ARG A 154 -5.43 -8.46 4.19
CA ARG A 154 -4.01 -8.22 4.50
C ARG A 154 -3.27 -9.55 4.70
N GLY A 155 -1.94 -9.53 4.61
CA GLY A 155 -1.11 -10.74 4.68
C GLY A 155 -1.13 -11.63 3.43
N ARG A 156 -1.87 -11.24 2.39
CA ARG A 156 -1.99 -11.98 1.12
C ARG A 156 -1.07 -11.46 0.00
N GLY A 157 -0.14 -10.55 0.30
CA GLY A 157 0.74 -9.93 -0.70
C GLY A 157 0.08 -8.87 -1.61
N LEU A 158 -1.21 -8.54 -1.40
CA LEU A 158 -1.94 -7.60 -2.25
C LEU A 158 -1.38 -6.17 -2.22
N GLY A 159 -0.86 -5.72 -1.07
CA GLY A 159 -0.21 -4.41 -0.95
C GLY A 159 1.04 -4.31 -1.82
N LYS A 160 1.87 -5.36 -1.83
CA LYS A 160 3.06 -5.46 -2.68
C LYS A 160 2.67 -5.35 -4.15
N ARG A 161 1.68 -6.14 -4.59
CA ARG A 161 1.20 -6.14 -5.99
C ARG A 161 0.63 -4.78 -6.43
N LEU A 162 -0.02 -4.05 -5.53
CA LEU A 162 -0.48 -2.67 -5.80
C LEU A 162 0.69 -1.72 -6.03
N VAL A 163 1.73 -1.79 -5.18
CA VAL A 163 2.94 -0.95 -5.31
C VAL A 163 3.71 -1.31 -6.58
N GLU A 164 3.91 -2.59 -6.89
CA GLU A 164 4.59 -3.03 -8.11
C GLU A 164 3.85 -2.57 -9.38
N GLU A 165 2.51 -2.65 -9.40
CA GLU A 165 1.76 -2.13 -10.54
C GLU A 165 1.85 -0.60 -10.62
N PHE A 166 1.90 0.12 -9.49
CA PHE A 166 2.13 1.56 -9.47
C PHE A 166 3.52 1.91 -10.05
N GLU A 167 4.57 1.22 -9.60
CA GLU A 167 5.94 1.34 -10.11
C GLU A 167 5.99 1.09 -11.62
N LYS A 168 5.32 0.04 -12.10
CA LYS A 168 5.19 -0.27 -13.53
C LYS A 168 4.52 0.84 -14.31
N GLN A 169 3.46 1.45 -13.78
CA GLN A 169 2.80 2.58 -14.42
C GLN A 169 3.68 3.84 -14.41
N ALA A 170 4.55 4.00 -13.41
CA ALA A 170 5.50 5.10 -13.31
C ALA A 170 6.63 4.95 -14.35
N MET A 171 7.29 3.79 -14.42
CA MET A 171 8.34 3.51 -15.41
C MET A 171 7.84 3.76 -16.84
N LYS A 172 6.66 3.22 -17.18
CA LYS A 172 6.02 3.40 -18.50
C LYS A 172 5.76 4.85 -18.91
N ARG A 173 5.85 5.80 -17.97
CA ARG A 173 5.59 7.23 -18.19
C ARG A 173 6.81 8.11 -17.97
N GLY A 174 8.00 7.51 -17.92
CA GLY A 174 9.27 8.23 -17.84
C GLY A 174 9.64 8.74 -16.46
N TYR A 175 8.92 8.31 -15.40
CA TYR A 175 9.36 8.52 -14.03
C TYR A 175 10.48 7.53 -13.70
N ASN A 176 11.49 7.96 -12.95
CA ASN A 176 12.66 7.16 -12.58
C ASN A 176 12.70 6.80 -11.08
N ALA A 177 11.83 7.40 -10.28
CA ALA A 177 11.75 7.10 -8.85
C ALA A 177 10.31 7.14 -8.35
N VAL A 178 10.02 6.34 -7.31
CA VAL A 178 8.80 6.39 -6.52
C VAL A 178 9.11 6.86 -5.11
N LYS A 179 8.33 7.83 -4.63
CA LYS A 179 8.44 8.40 -3.28
C LYS A 179 7.14 8.30 -2.49
N LEU A 180 7.25 8.16 -1.18
CA LEU A 180 6.10 8.21 -0.26
C LEU A 180 6.51 8.57 1.17
N GLY A 181 5.61 9.24 1.89
CA GLY A 181 5.78 9.52 3.31
C GLY A 181 5.23 8.40 4.18
N SER A 182 5.92 8.07 5.28
CA SER A 182 5.40 7.15 6.31
C SER A 182 5.98 7.50 7.69
N ASN A 183 5.18 7.25 8.73
CA ASN A 183 5.58 7.42 10.13
C ASN A 183 4.94 6.36 11.04
N ASP A 184 4.53 5.23 10.47
CA ASP A 184 3.68 4.24 11.12
C ASP A 184 4.17 2.80 10.85
N GLU A 185 3.27 1.84 11.07
CA GLU A 185 3.47 0.40 10.89
C GLU A 185 3.89 0.01 9.46
N SER A 186 3.74 0.91 8.47
CA SER A 186 4.12 0.64 7.08
C SER A 186 5.62 0.72 6.80
N ILE A 187 6.45 1.17 7.76
CA ILE A 187 7.92 1.23 7.61
C ILE A 187 8.51 -0.12 7.19
N GLY A 188 8.15 -1.20 7.90
CA GLY A 188 8.66 -2.54 7.60
C GLY A 188 8.21 -3.03 6.22
N PHE A 189 6.97 -2.69 5.84
CA PHE A 189 6.43 -3.01 4.52
C PHE A 189 7.25 -2.37 3.40
N TYR A 190 7.50 -1.05 3.44
CA TYR A 190 8.24 -0.38 2.36
C TYR A 190 9.72 -0.80 2.30
N LYS A 191 10.36 -1.07 3.45
CA LYS A 191 11.70 -1.68 3.47
C LYS A 191 11.73 -3.01 2.74
N SER A 192 10.74 -3.88 2.98
CA SER A 192 10.67 -5.20 2.33
C SER A 192 10.50 -5.12 0.81
N LEU A 193 10.05 -3.97 0.29
CA LEU A 193 9.92 -3.68 -1.14
C LEU A 193 11.16 -3.01 -1.75
N GLY A 194 12.22 -2.80 -0.96
CA GLY A 194 13.47 -2.19 -1.41
C GLY A 194 13.50 -0.67 -1.35
N TYR A 195 12.54 -0.01 -0.70
CA TYR A 195 12.58 1.43 -0.53
C TYR A 195 13.62 1.84 0.51
N LYS A 196 14.40 2.87 0.19
CA LYS A 196 15.42 3.45 1.06
C LYS A 196 14.83 4.60 1.85
N PRO A 197 14.97 4.62 3.19
CA PRO A 197 14.45 5.70 4.02
C PRO A 197 15.38 6.93 4.02
N SER A 198 14.77 8.10 4.00
CA SER A 198 15.31 9.40 4.37
C SER A 198 14.34 10.08 5.36
N ILE A 199 14.71 11.24 5.91
CA ILE A 199 13.83 11.98 6.82
C ILE A 199 13.47 13.31 6.15
N LEU A 200 12.16 13.57 6.03
CA LEU A 200 11.64 14.84 5.57
C LEU A 200 11.20 15.69 6.75
N ILE A 201 11.81 16.87 6.87
CA ILE A 201 11.49 17.90 7.85
C ILE A 201 10.77 19.03 7.11
N GLN A 202 9.60 19.45 7.60
CA GLN A 202 8.86 20.57 7.05
C GLN A 202 8.69 21.66 8.11
N ILE A 203 9.11 22.87 7.76
CA ILE A 203 9.10 24.04 8.64
C ILE A 203 8.49 25.22 7.88
N LYS A 204 7.54 25.93 8.48
CA LYS A 204 6.99 27.18 7.92
C LYS A 204 8.12 28.17 7.66
N LYS A 205 8.09 28.86 6.52
CA LYS A 205 9.13 29.83 6.13
C LYS A 205 9.38 30.88 7.22
N SER A 206 8.31 31.38 7.84
CA SER A 206 8.39 32.36 8.94
C SER A 206 9.18 31.88 10.16
N LYS A 207 9.27 30.56 10.38
CA LYS A 207 10.04 29.96 11.47
C LYS A 207 11.48 29.63 11.06
N PHE A 208 11.78 29.56 9.77
CA PHE A 208 13.06 29.07 9.25
C PHE A 208 14.18 30.12 9.32
N ASN A 209 14.77 30.28 10.51
CA ASN A 209 15.83 31.25 10.80
C ASN A 209 17.25 30.63 10.85
N GLN A 210 18.27 31.46 11.12
CA GLN A 210 19.67 31.03 11.17
C GLN A 210 19.94 29.97 12.24
N LYS A 211 19.25 30.04 13.39
CA LYS A 211 19.36 29.02 14.46
C LYS A 211 18.95 27.64 13.96
N ILE A 212 17.84 27.55 13.22
CA ILE A 212 17.38 26.30 12.59
C ILE A 212 18.38 25.84 11.53
N ARG A 213 18.89 26.74 10.68
CA ARG A 213 19.91 26.41 9.67
C ARG A 213 21.14 25.77 10.31
N ASN A 214 21.68 26.38 11.36
CA ASN A 214 22.84 25.86 12.09
C ASN A 214 22.55 24.47 12.71
N LYS A 215 21.34 24.27 13.26
CA LYS A 215 20.94 22.94 13.74
C LYS A 215 20.90 21.90 12.62
N ILE A 216 20.42 22.25 11.42
CA ILE A 216 20.31 21.33 10.28
C ILE A 216 21.67 20.96 9.69
N LYS A 217 22.66 21.87 9.71
CA LYS A 217 24.02 21.63 9.19
C LYS A 217 24.72 20.41 9.78
N ARG A 218 24.32 19.96 10.98
CA ARG A 218 24.85 18.74 11.61
C ARG A 218 24.46 17.44 10.90
N PHE A 219 23.48 17.50 10.00
CA PHE A 219 22.97 16.33 9.27
C PHE A 219 23.44 16.36 7.83
N LYS A 220 23.60 15.17 7.24
CA LYS A 220 23.83 15.04 5.80
C LYS A 220 22.54 15.36 5.05
N VAL A 221 22.44 16.59 4.55
CA VAL A 221 21.30 17.07 3.76
C VAL A 221 21.34 16.45 2.36
N ILE A 222 20.22 15.89 1.93
CA ILE A 222 20.01 15.32 0.59
C ILE A 222 19.43 16.40 -0.33
N LEU A 223 18.36 17.06 0.12
CA LEU A 223 17.64 18.03 -0.69
C LEU A 223 17.04 19.10 0.22
N VAL A 224 17.00 20.34 -0.28
CA VAL A 224 16.18 21.41 0.28
C VAL A 224 15.22 21.86 -0.80
N ASN A 225 13.93 21.86 -0.49
CA ASN A 225 12.90 22.33 -1.40
C ASN A 225 11.93 23.29 -0.71
N GLN A 226 11.08 23.90 -1.52
CA GLN A 226 10.07 24.83 -1.06
C GLN A 226 8.72 24.45 -1.66
N VAL A 227 7.74 24.21 -0.80
CA VAL A 227 6.37 23.87 -1.23
C VAL A 227 5.41 24.74 -0.44
N ASN A 228 4.65 25.58 -1.14
CA ASN A 228 3.76 26.58 -0.54
C ASN A 228 4.53 27.47 0.48
N ASN A 229 4.05 27.55 1.72
CA ASN A 229 4.67 28.29 2.82
C ASN A 229 5.60 27.45 3.70
N TYR A 230 6.02 26.28 3.22
CA TYR A 230 6.95 25.40 3.94
C TYR A 230 8.28 25.29 3.20
N LYS A 231 9.36 25.26 3.99
CA LYS A 231 10.67 24.79 3.58
C LYS A 231 10.81 23.33 3.99
N GLY A 232 11.00 22.46 3.00
CA GLY A 232 11.26 21.05 3.17
C GLY A 232 12.76 20.80 3.17
N VAL A 233 13.23 20.04 4.15
CA VAL A 233 14.62 19.59 4.23
C VAL A 233 14.61 18.09 4.33
N GLU A 234 15.16 17.43 3.33
CA GLU A 234 15.38 15.99 3.31
C GLU A 234 16.80 15.69 3.79
N ILE A 235 16.94 14.86 4.81
CA ILE A 235 18.23 14.45 5.39
C ILE A 235 18.39 12.93 5.31
N LYS A 236 19.65 12.46 5.24
CA LYS A 236 19.95 11.03 5.26
C LYS A 236 19.46 10.40 6.57
N CYS A 237 18.76 9.28 6.47
CA CYS A 237 18.38 8.48 7.62
C CYS A 237 19.55 7.58 8.04
N GLY A 238 19.94 7.64 9.32
CA GLY A 238 20.92 6.70 9.90
C GLY A 238 20.24 5.39 10.30
N LYS A 239 19.49 5.43 11.41
CA LYS A 239 18.67 4.32 11.91
C LYS A 239 17.20 4.75 11.96
N LEU A 240 16.31 3.80 11.68
CA LEU A 240 14.88 3.99 11.84
C LEU A 240 14.54 3.95 13.33
N ASP A 241 14.26 5.12 13.89
CA ASP A 241 13.83 5.33 15.26
C ASP A 241 12.73 6.41 15.33
N LEU A 242 11.54 6.04 15.79
CA LEU A 242 10.41 6.96 15.93
C LEU A 242 10.64 7.99 17.05
N ASN A 243 11.38 7.63 18.10
CA ASN A 243 11.72 8.56 19.18
C ASN A 243 12.68 9.64 18.68
N PHE A 244 13.63 9.27 17.82
CA PHE A 244 14.47 10.22 17.11
C PHE A 244 13.65 11.23 16.28
N LEU A 245 12.64 10.78 15.51
CA LEU A 245 11.78 11.70 14.76
C LEU A 245 11.02 12.68 15.67
N LYS A 246 10.50 12.21 16.80
CA LYS A 246 9.82 13.06 17.79
C LYS A 246 10.75 14.11 18.38
N LYS A 247 11.95 13.70 18.81
CA LYS A 247 12.99 14.59 19.32
C LYS A 247 13.41 15.62 18.28
N LEU A 248 13.65 15.18 17.04
CA LEU A 248 14.01 16.06 15.93
C LEU A 248 12.93 17.10 15.64
N LYS A 249 11.64 16.70 15.67
CA LYS A 249 10.51 17.62 15.50
C LYS A 249 10.50 18.70 16.58
N HIS A 250 10.68 18.31 17.84
CA HIS A 250 10.74 19.23 18.97
C HIS A 250 11.94 20.18 18.87
N ASP A 251 13.13 19.65 18.66
CA ASP A 251 14.39 20.41 18.65
C ASP A 251 14.43 21.47 17.54
N LEU A 252 13.84 21.16 16.39
CA LEU A 252 13.75 22.07 15.24
C LEU A 252 12.50 22.93 15.25
N LYS A 253 11.59 22.75 16.23
CA LYS A 253 10.25 23.36 16.24
C LYS A 253 9.53 23.15 14.89
N ALA A 254 9.72 21.98 14.29
CA ALA A 254 9.24 21.67 12.96
C ALA A 254 7.74 21.38 12.96
N ASP A 255 7.05 21.83 11.90
CA ASP A 255 5.61 21.62 11.76
C ASP A 255 5.32 20.14 11.44
N ALA A 256 6.19 19.48 10.65
CA ALA A 256 6.14 18.04 10.42
C ALA A 256 7.54 17.42 10.29
N VAL A 257 7.68 16.19 10.78
CA VAL A 257 8.84 15.32 10.56
C VAL A 257 8.31 13.91 10.31
N GLN A 258 8.77 13.27 9.24
CA GLN A 258 8.36 11.92 8.85
C GLN A 258 9.47 11.22 8.08
N TYR A 259 9.40 9.90 7.96
CA TYR A 259 10.21 9.20 6.97
C TYR A 259 9.68 9.48 5.58
N LEU A 260 10.61 9.61 4.64
CA LEU A 260 10.36 9.59 3.21
C LEU A 260 11.05 8.35 2.66
N PHE A 261 10.29 7.50 1.99
CA PHE A 261 10.78 6.28 1.37
C PHE A 261 10.92 6.52 -0.12
N THR A 262 12.10 6.24 -0.66
CA THR A 262 12.42 6.41 -2.09
C THR A 262 12.92 5.10 -2.69
N LYS A 263 12.44 4.76 -3.87
CA LYS A 263 12.95 3.64 -4.67
C LYS A 263 13.14 4.11 -6.10
N GLU A 264 14.35 3.96 -6.62
CA GLU A 264 14.63 4.11 -8.05
C GLU A 264 14.01 2.92 -8.80
N ILE A 265 13.36 3.19 -9.94
CA ILE A 265 12.59 2.23 -10.74
C ILE A 265 13.03 2.22 -12.20
#